data_AF-A0AA88S6K2-F1
#
_entry.id   AF-A0AA88S6K2-F1
#
_cell.length_a   1.000
_cell.length_b   1.000
_cell.length_c   1.000
_cell.angle_alpha   90.00
_cell.angle_beta   90.00
_cell.angle_gamma   90.00
#
_symmetry.space_group_name_H-M   'P 1'
#
loop_
_entity.id
_entity.type
_entity.pdbx_description
1 polymer ?
#
loop_
_entity_poly.entity_id
_entity_poly.type
_entity_poly.pdbx_seq_one_letter_code
_entity_poly.pdbx_strand_id
1 'polypeptide(L)'
;FDPNGRQCLTMEGYREIGRIVRSLADEHSNKRLLIVQEGGYHVTYSAYCLHAMLEGVLNLPFPLLSDPIAYYPEDGAFATKVIESIKRFQERSVPFIKGV
;
A
#
# COMPACT_ATOMS: atom_id res chain seq x y z
N PHE A 1 11.27 -4.01 -7.92
CA PHE A 1 11.42 -2.62 -7.46
C PHE A 1 11.13 -1.66 -8.58
N ASP A 2 10.41 -0.59 -8.31
CA ASP A 2 10.22 0.49 -9.28
C ASP A 2 11.52 1.30 -9.44
N PRO A 3 12.03 1.53 -10.67
CA PRO A 3 13.28 2.27 -10.87
C PRO A 3 13.21 3.72 -10.38
N ASN A 4 12.01 4.30 -10.27
CA ASN A 4 11.80 5.68 -9.81
C ASN A 4 11.47 5.76 -8.31
N GLY A 5 11.42 4.62 -7.61
CA GLY A 5 11.10 4.54 -6.19
C GLY A 5 12.19 3.84 -5.38
N ARG A 6 12.20 4.11 -4.07
CA ARG A 6 13.01 3.40 -3.07
C ARG A 6 12.16 2.62 -2.06
N GLN A 7 10.85 2.56 -2.29
CA GLN A 7 9.87 1.90 -1.46
C GLN A 7 9.79 0.40 -1.79
N CYS A 8 9.42 -0.40 -0.80
CA CYS A 8 9.38 -1.87 -0.89
C CYS A 8 7.93 -2.40 -0.78
N LEU A 9 6.96 -1.76 -1.43
CA LEU A 9 5.56 -2.23 -1.41
C LEU A 9 5.40 -3.50 -2.25
N THR A 10 4.72 -4.50 -1.69
CA THR A 10 4.35 -5.76 -2.34
C THR A 10 2.89 -5.76 -2.80
N MET A 11 2.45 -6.80 -3.52
CA MET A 11 1.03 -6.97 -3.85
C MET A 11 0.14 -6.95 -2.59
N GLU A 12 0.55 -7.61 -1.49
CA GLU A 12 -0.25 -7.60 -0.25
C GLU A 12 -0.38 -6.20 0.33
N GLY A 13 0.69 -5.39 0.28
CA GLY A 13 0.63 -3.99 0.71
C GLY A 13 -0.37 -3.18 -0.10
N TYR A 14 -0.37 -3.32 -1.43
CA TYR A 14 -1.35 -2.65 -2.30
C TYR A 14 -2.78 -3.15 -2.05
N ARG A 15 -2.96 -4.45 -1.80
CA ARG A 15 -4.27 -5.02 -1.46
C ARG A 15 -4.82 -4.43 -0.16
N GLU A 16 -3.99 -4.30 0.86
CA GLU A 16 -4.39 -3.69 2.13
C GLU A 16 -4.75 -2.21 1.98
N ILE A 17 -3.97 -1.45 1.21
CA ILE A 17 -4.33 -0.06 0.86
C ILE A 17 -5.70 -0.02 0.18
N GLY A 18 -5.98 -0.94 -0.74
CA GLY A 18 -7.29 -1.04 -1.40
C GLY A 18 -8.44 -1.27 -0.42
N ARG A 19 -8.26 -2.15 0.57
CA ARG A 19 -9.25 -2.40 1.64
C ARG A 19 -9.47 -1.16 2.51
N ILE A 20 -8.39 -0.48 2.91
CA ILE A 20 -8.46 0.76 3.71
C ILE A 20 -9.25 1.83 2.95
N VAL A 21 -8.91 2.07 1.68
CA VAL A 21 -9.58 3.07 0.83
C VAL A 21 -11.06 2.72 0.63
N ARG A 22 -11.38 1.44 0.44
CA ARG A 22 -12.77 0.98 0.37
C ARG A 22 -13.54 1.27 1.65
N SER A 23 -12.97 0.97 2.81
CA SER A 23 -13.59 1.25 4.12
C SER A 23 -13.88 2.74 4.29
N LEU A 24 -12.93 3.61 3.94
CA LEU A 24 -13.10 5.06 3.99
C LEU A 24 -14.19 5.55 3.02
N ALA A 25 -14.29 4.96 1.82
CA ALA A 25 -15.35 5.30 0.88
C ALA A 25 -16.74 4.87 1.37
N ASP A 26 -16.83 3.68 1.98
CA ASP A 26 -18.06 3.17 2.57
C ASP A 26 -18.53 4.06 3.74
N GLU A 27 -17.61 4.55 4.58
CA GLU A 27 -17.91 5.41 5.72
C GLU A 27 -18.23 6.86 5.32
N HIS A 28 -17.45 7.45 4.41
CA HIS A 28 -17.46 8.90 4.21
C HIS A 28 -17.97 9.35 2.84
N SER A 29 -18.13 8.44 1.87
CA SER A 29 -18.40 8.82 0.46
C SER A 29 -19.61 8.13 -0.15
N ASN A 30 -20.52 7.57 0.65
CA ASN A 30 -21.63 6.74 0.16
C ASN A 30 -21.14 5.66 -0.82
N LYS A 31 -20.03 5.00 -0.48
CA LYS A 31 -19.41 3.93 -1.28
C LYS A 31 -18.89 4.39 -2.66
N ARG A 32 -18.83 5.69 -2.93
CA ARG A 32 -18.27 6.22 -4.19
C ARG A 32 -16.76 6.31 -4.08
N LEU A 33 -16.08 5.73 -5.06
CA LEU A 33 -14.63 5.74 -5.17
C LEU A 33 -14.24 5.91 -6.64
N LEU A 34 -13.29 6.81 -6.91
CA LEU A 34 -12.63 6.98 -8.19
C LEU A 34 -11.14 6.73 -8.00
N ILE A 35 -10.57 5.84 -8.81
CA ILE A 35 -9.14 5.54 -8.82
C ILE A 35 -8.59 6.00 -10.17
N VAL A 36 -7.53 6.79 -10.14
CA VAL A 36 -6.85 7.30 -11.34
C VAL A 36 -5.44 6.71 -11.35
N GLN A 37 -5.06 6.09 -12.46
CA GLN A 37 -3.73 5.53 -12.63
C GLN A 37 -2.72 6.66 -12.86
N GLU A 38 -1.67 6.67 -12.05
CA GLU A 38 -0.56 7.62 -12.15
C GLU A 38 0.69 6.90 -12.69
N GLY A 39 1.78 6.87 -11.92
CA GLY A 39 3.03 6.20 -12.28
C GLY A 39 2.98 4.67 -12.13
N GLY A 40 4.15 4.06 -12.28
CA GLY A 40 4.34 2.60 -12.28
C GLY A 40 5.25 2.23 -13.43
N TYR A 41 6.54 2.14 -13.14
CA TYR A 41 7.62 2.06 -14.13
C TYR A 41 8.29 0.70 -14.16
N HIS A 42 8.01 -0.17 -13.18
CA HIS A 42 8.34 -1.58 -13.28
C HIS A 42 7.26 -2.33 -14.05
N VAL A 43 7.33 -2.28 -15.39
CA VAL A 43 6.31 -2.76 -16.35
C VAL A 43 5.62 -4.05 -15.90
N THR A 44 6.37 -5.08 -15.52
CA THR A 44 5.81 -6.37 -15.12
C THR A 44 5.10 -6.34 -13.76
N TYR A 45 5.63 -5.59 -12.79
CA TYR A 45 5.14 -5.64 -11.40
C TYR A 45 4.02 -4.64 -11.14
N SER A 46 4.02 -3.50 -11.84
CA SER A 46 2.97 -2.49 -11.72
C SER A 46 1.58 -3.07 -12.06
N ALA A 47 1.49 -3.98 -13.03
CA ALA A 47 0.24 -4.69 -13.34
C ALA A 47 -0.25 -5.57 -12.17
N TYR A 48 0.65 -6.31 -11.53
CA TYR A 48 0.33 -7.11 -10.34
C TYR A 48 -0.09 -6.24 -9.15
N CYS A 49 0.61 -5.12 -8.92
CA CYS A 49 0.26 -4.17 -7.86
C CYS A 49 -1.12 -3.56 -8.08
N LEU A 50 -1.44 -3.12 -9.31
CA LEU A 50 -2.77 -2.61 -9.65
C LEU A 50 -3.84 -3.69 -9.47
N HIS A 51 -3.57 -4.92 -9.92
CA HIS A 51 -4.49 -6.05 -9.71
C HIS A 51 -4.80 -6.24 -8.23
N ALA A 52 -3.77 -6.31 -7.38
CA ALA A 52 -3.92 -6.50 -5.95
C ALA A 52 -4.68 -5.34 -5.27
N MET A 53 -4.40 -4.09 -5.66
CA MET A 53 -5.15 -2.91 -5.21
C MET A 53 -6.65 -3.06 -5.52
N LEU A 54 -7.00 -3.48 -6.74
CA LEU A 54 -8.39 -3.68 -7.15
C LEU A 54 -9.07 -4.82 -6.40
N GLU A 55 -8.38 -5.93 -6.13
CA GLU A 55 -8.90 -7.01 -5.26
C GLU A 55 -9.27 -6.48 -3.86
N GLY A 56 -8.40 -5.62 -3.29
CA GLY A 56 -8.64 -4.97 -2.01
C GLY A 56 -9.85 -4.03 -2.05
N VAL A 57 -9.95 -3.20 -3.09
CA VAL A 57 -11.08 -2.25 -3.28
C VAL A 57 -12.42 -2.97 -3.46
N LEU A 58 -12.42 -4.06 -4.23
CA LEU A 58 -13.57 -4.93 -4.42
C LEU A 58 -13.89 -5.77 -3.18
N ASN A 59 -12.99 -5.77 -2.19
CA ASN A 59 -13.06 -6.54 -0.95
C ASN A 59 -13.28 -8.03 -1.22
N LEU A 60 -12.46 -8.60 -2.11
CA LEU A 60 -12.54 -10.03 -2.42
C LEU A 60 -12.14 -10.87 -1.20
N PRO A 61 -12.82 -12.02 -0.97
CA PRO A 61 -12.58 -12.85 0.20
C PRO A 61 -11.20 -13.54 0.21
N PHE A 62 -10.57 -13.67 -0.96
CA PHE A 62 -9.24 -14.26 -1.13
C PHE A 62 -8.52 -13.63 -2.33
N PRO A 63 -7.17 -13.58 -2.33
CA PRO A 63 -6.39 -13.22 -3.50
C PRO A 63 -6.65 -14.19 -4.66
N LEU A 64 -6.77 -13.67 -5.88
CA LEU A 64 -6.88 -14.44 -7.12
C LEU A 64 -5.49 -14.83 -7.65
N LEU A 65 -4.46 -14.03 -7.34
CA LEU A 65 -3.09 -14.26 -7.76
C LEU A 65 -2.14 -14.26 -6.54
N SER A 66 -1.18 -15.18 -6.55
CA SER A 66 -0.02 -15.13 -5.66
C SER A 66 0.96 -14.05 -6.13
N ASP A 67 1.80 -13.55 -5.22
CA ASP A 67 2.84 -12.58 -5.57
C ASP A 67 4.10 -13.32 -6.06
N PRO A 68 4.47 -13.23 -7.35
CA PRO A 68 5.63 -13.94 -7.88
C PRO A 68 6.96 -13.26 -7.51
N ILE A 69 6.94 -12.03 -6.97
CA ILE A 69 8.12 -11.15 -6.82
C ILE A 69 8.27 -10.62 -5.38
N ALA A 70 7.33 -10.87 -4.48
CA ALA A 70 7.35 -10.39 -3.07
C ALA A 70 8.61 -10.78 -2.29
N TYR A 71 9.33 -11.83 -2.69
CA TYR A 71 10.52 -12.27 -2.00
C TYR A 71 11.74 -11.48 -2.46
N TYR A 72 12.23 -10.62 -1.58
CA TYR A 72 13.55 -10.01 -1.70
C TYR A 72 14.36 -10.32 -0.43
N PRO A 73 15.51 -10.99 -0.53
CA PRO A 73 16.33 -11.35 0.63
C PRO A 73 17.07 -10.11 1.14
N GLU A 74 16.36 -9.24 1.85
CA GLU A 74 16.92 -8.05 2.51
C GLU A 74 16.89 -8.19 4.03
N ASP A 75 17.88 -7.57 4.68
CA ASP A 75 17.86 -7.38 6.13
C ASP A 75 16.77 -6.37 6.53
N GLY A 76 15.68 -6.89 7.10
CA GLY A 76 14.53 -6.11 7.56
C GLY A 76 14.83 -5.15 8.72
N ALA A 77 16.02 -5.22 9.35
CA ALA A 77 16.40 -4.33 10.44
C ALA A 77 16.41 -2.87 9.99
N PHE A 78 16.90 -2.59 8.78
CA PHE A 78 16.91 -1.22 8.24
C PHE A 78 15.49 -0.68 8.02
N ALA A 79 14.62 -1.48 7.39
CA ALA A 79 13.23 -1.10 7.16
C ALA A 79 12.49 -0.81 8.48
N THR A 80 12.67 -1.67 9.49
CA THR A 80 12.12 -1.48 10.83
C THR A 80 12.57 -0.16 11.46
N LYS A 81 13.87 0.14 11.42
CA LYS A 81 14.43 1.39 11.94
C LYS A 81 13.85 2.63 11.23
N VAL A 82 13.66 2.56 9.91
CA VAL A 82 13.05 3.64 9.13
C VAL A 82 11.58 3.83 9.51
N ILE A 83 10.81 2.74 9.64
CA ILE A 83 9.40 2.78 10.08
C ILE A 83 9.26 3.47 11.44
N GLU A 84 10.10 3.09 12.41
CA GLU A 84 10.09 3.75 13.73
C GLU A 84 10.42 5.24 13.64
N SER A 85 11.37 5.62 12.77
CA SER A 85 11.71 7.02 12.57
C SER A 85 10.53 7.81 11.98
N ILE A 86 9.81 7.22 11.02
CA ILE A 86 8.60 7.81 10.43
C ILE A 86 7.53 8.01 11.50
N LYS A 87 7.27 6.99 12.34
CA LYS A 87 6.29 7.09 13.43
C LYS A 87 6.63 8.21 14.42
N ARG A 88 7.88 8.26 14.90
CA ARG A 88 8.36 9.34 15.79
C ARG A 88 8.22 10.73 15.17
N PHE A 89 8.48 10.85 13.86
CA PHE A 89 8.27 12.11 13.14
C PHE A 89 6.79 12.47 13.10
N GLN A 90 5.93 11.53 12.74
CA GLN A 90 4.48 11.75 12.66
C GLN A 90 3.89 12.19 14.00
N GLU A 91 4.24 11.53 15.11
CA GLU A 91 3.80 11.91 16.46
C GLU A 91 4.20 13.34 16.84
N ARG A 92 5.40 13.78 16.46
CA ARG A 92 5.91 15.12 16.80
C ARG A 92 5.31 16.21 15.90
N SER A 93 5.14 15.90 14.61
CA SER A 93 4.96 16.89 13.56
C SER A 93 3.57 16.93 12.94
N VAL A 94 2.73 15.89 13.09
CA VAL A 94 1.38 15.84 12.52
C VAL A 94 0.34 16.22 13.59
N PRO A 95 -0.31 17.40 13.51
CA PRO A 95 -1.09 17.97 14.61
C PRO A 95 -2.26 17.09 15.09
N PHE A 96 -2.90 16.35 14.19
CA PHE A 96 -4.09 15.53 14.47
C PHE A 96 -3.77 14.06 14.81
N ILE A 97 -2.48 13.67 14.76
CA ILE A 97 -2.03 12.34 15.21
C ILE A 97 -1.60 12.37 16.69
N LYS A 98 -1.44 13.56 17.28
CA LYS A 98 -1.09 13.70 18.71
C LYS A 98 -2.23 13.22 19.60
N GLY A 99 -2.02 12.12 20.30
CA GLY A 99 -2.92 11.64 21.36
C GLY A 99 -3.95 10.59 20.96
N VAL A 100 -3.76 9.91 19.82
CA VAL A 100 -4.45 8.64 19.48
C VAL A 100 -3.67 7.46 20.05
#